data_AF-K1TQJ0-F1
#
_entry.id   AF-K1TQJ0-F1
#
_cell.length_a   1.000
_cell.length_b   1.000
_cell.length_c   1.000
_cell.angle_alpha   90.00
_cell.angle_beta   90.00
_cell.angle_gamma   90.00
#
_symmetry.space_group_name_H-M   'P 1'
#
loop_
_entity.id
_entity.type
_entity.pdbx_description
1 polymer ?
#
loop_
_entity_poly.entity_id
_entity_poly.type
_entity_poly.pdbx_seq_one_letter_code
_entity_poly.pdbx_strand_id
1 'polypeptide(L)'
;MQNEYNCIYALADLHTITVRQTPAVMRKNIIDAYASIMACGIDVEKSLFFIQSHVHTHAELAWALSCYTQFGELSRMTQFKDKSAKHADNINAGLFTYPVLMAADILLYQADK
;
A
#
# COMPACT_ATOMS: atom_id res chain seq x y z
N MET A 1 -12.07 7.57 16.85
CA MET A 1 -12.03 7.17 15.41
C MET A 1 -13.06 6.10 15.08
N GLN A 2 -12.90 4.83 15.47
CA GLN A 2 -13.82 3.74 15.03
C GLN A 2 -15.31 3.93 15.41
N ASN A 3 -15.62 4.76 16.41
CA ASN A 3 -17.02 5.07 16.78
C ASN A 3 -17.56 6.34 16.09
N GLU A 4 -16.70 7.09 15.40
CA GLU A 4 -16.98 8.43 14.86
C GLU A 4 -16.84 8.48 13.33
N TYR A 5 -16.06 7.56 12.74
CA TYR A 5 -15.71 7.51 11.33
C TYR A 5 -15.88 6.09 10.78
N ASN A 6 -16.10 5.99 9.48
CA ASN A 6 -16.04 4.74 8.74
C ASN A 6 -14.58 4.38 8.47
N CYS A 7 -13.91 3.78 9.46
CA CYS A 7 -12.49 3.49 9.35
C CYS A 7 -12.20 2.28 8.46
N ILE A 8 -11.18 2.44 7.62
CA ILE A 8 -10.64 1.39 6.77
C ILE A 8 -9.14 1.27 7.07
N TYR A 9 -8.74 0.08 7.49
CA TYR A 9 -7.37 -0.28 7.78
C TYR A 9 -6.91 -1.28 6.72
N ALA A 10 -5.88 -0.92 5.96
CA ALA A 10 -5.31 -1.79 4.93
C ALA A 10 -3.85 -2.11 5.27
N LEU A 11 -3.53 -3.39 5.36
CA LEU A 11 -2.15 -3.84 5.51
C LEU A 11 -1.51 -3.96 4.11
N ALA A 12 -0.67 -2.97 3.79
CA ALA A 12 -0.12 -2.70 2.45
C ALA A 12 1.03 -3.64 2.03
N ASP A 13 0.73 -4.92 1.82
CA ASP A 13 1.73 -5.93 1.45
C ASP A 13 2.22 -5.81 -0.01
N LEU A 14 1.41 -5.31 -0.94
CA LEU A 14 1.86 -5.03 -2.32
C LEU A 14 2.89 -3.90 -2.38
N HIS A 15 2.81 -2.91 -1.48
CA HIS A 15 3.86 -1.88 -1.36
C HIS A 15 5.18 -2.45 -0.84
N THR A 16 5.11 -3.50 -0.02
CA THR A 16 6.27 -4.08 0.65
C THR A 16 7.24 -4.78 -0.31
N ILE A 17 6.73 -5.30 -1.44
CA ILE A 17 7.54 -5.98 -2.47
C ILE A 17 8.27 -5.03 -3.43
N THR A 18 8.07 -3.72 -3.30
CA THR A 18 8.87 -2.71 -4.04
C THR A 18 10.34 -2.72 -3.63
N VAL A 19 10.66 -3.33 -2.49
CA VAL A 19 12.01 -3.74 -2.09
C VAL A 19 12.04 -5.26 -1.91
N ARG A 20 13.20 -5.88 -2.09
CA ARG A 20 13.32 -7.35 -2.05
C ARG A 20 12.97 -7.89 -0.67
N GLN A 21 12.08 -8.88 -0.65
CA GLN A 21 11.65 -9.58 0.56
C GLN A 21 12.10 -11.03 0.53
N THR A 22 12.35 -11.60 1.71
CA THR A 22 12.43 -13.06 1.85
C THR A 22 11.01 -13.61 1.99
N PRO A 23 10.50 -14.46 1.08
CA PRO A 23 9.08 -14.81 1.04
C PRO A 23 8.53 -15.41 2.34
N ALA A 24 9.29 -16.30 2.99
CA ALA A 24 8.89 -16.90 4.26
C ALA A 24 8.79 -15.86 5.40
N VAL A 25 9.75 -14.93 5.45
CA VAL A 25 9.78 -13.85 6.45
C VAL A 25 8.63 -12.87 6.21
N MET A 26 8.40 -12.47 4.95
CA MET A 26 7.31 -11.58 4.59
C MET A 26 5.95 -12.15 4.99
N ARG A 27 5.69 -13.43 4.67
CA ARG A 27 4.42 -14.09 5.03
C ARG A 27 4.20 -14.09 6.54
N LYS A 28 5.25 -14.38 7.32
CA LYS A 28 5.18 -14.32 8.79
C LYS A 28 4.88 -12.90 9.26
N ASN A 29 5.63 -11.91 8.77
CA ASN A 29 5.47 -10.51 9.17
C ASN A 29 4.07 -9.95 8.85
N ILE A 30 3.45 -10.36 7.74
CA ILE A 30 2.07 -9.98 7.39
C ILE A 30 1.10 -10.44 8.47
N ILE A 31 1.18 -11.72 8.87
CA ILE A 31 0.29 -12.29 9.89
C ILE A 31 0.58 -11.66 11.27
N ASP A 32 1.85 -11.50 11.63
CA ASP A 32 2.25 -10.90 12.91
C ASP A 32 1.78 -9.44 13.02
N ALA A 33 1.93 -8.66 11.95
CA ALA A 33 1.47 -7.27 11.90
C ALA A 33 -0.06 -7.18 11.92
N TYR A 34 -0.76 -8.06 11.18
CA TYR A 34 -2.22 -8.12 11.21
C TYR A 34 -2.74 -8.43 12.62
N ALA A 35 -2.18 -9.45 13.27
CA ALA A 35 -2.53 -9.84 14.63
C ALA A 35 -2.20 -8.74 15.65
N SER A 36 -1.05 -8.08 15.52
CA SER A 36 -0.63 -6.99 16.41
C SER A 36 -1.56 -5.80 16.33
N ILE A 37 -1.94 -5.38 15.11
CA ILE A 37 -2.87 -4.27 14.90
C ILE A 37 -4.26 -4.62 15.42
N MET A 38 -4.73 -5.85 15.20
CA MET A 38 -5.99 -6.34 15.77
C MET A 38 -5.97 -6.30 17.30
N ALA A 39 -4.87 -6.74 17.92
CA ALA A 39 -4.68 -6.72 19.37
C ALA A 39 -4.65 -5.29 19.96
N CYS A 40 -4.32 -4.27 19.17
CA CYS A 40 -4.42 -2.87 19.58
C CYS A 40 -5.87 -2.36 19.66
N GLY A 41 -6.87 -3.19 19.35
CA GLY A 41 -8.29 -2.88 19.55
C GLY A 41 -9.04 -2.45 18.29
N ILE A 42 -8.61 -2.92 17.10
CA ILE A 42 -9.46 -2.84 15.92
C ILE A 42 -10.67 -3.75 16.11
N ASP A 43 -11.85 -3.16 16.00
CA ASP A 43 -13.13 -3.84 16.05
C ASP A 43 -13.63 -4.03 14.61
N VAL A 44 -13.53 -5.27 14.10
CA VAL A 44 -13.88 -5.61 12.71
C VAL A 44 -15.38 -5.51 12.42
N GLU A 45 -16.23 -5.44 13.46
CA GLU A 45 -17.66 -5.17 13.31
C GLU A 45 -17.94 -3.68 13.07
N LYS A 46 -16.99 -2.80 13.40
CA LYS A 46 -17.10 -1.34 13.23
C LYS A 46 -16.25 -0.78 12.10
N SER A 47 -15.22 -1.50 11.67
CA SER A 47 -14.23 -1.01 10.73
C SER A 47 -13.73 -2.12 9.82
N LEU A 48 -13.40 -1.76 8.57
CA LEU A 48 -12.81 -2.73 7.65
C LEU A 48 -11.33 -2.89 7.97
N PHE A 49 -10.87 -4.14 8.10
CA PHE A 49 -9.45 -4.43 8.28
C PHE A 49 -9.00 -5.64 7.44
N PHE A 50 -8.16 -5.39 6.44
CA PHE A 50 -7.79 -6.39 5.44
C PHE A 50 -6.32 -6.28 5.00
N ILE A 51 -5.86 -7.32 4.29
CA ILE A 51 -4.55 -7.37 3.63
C ILE A 51 -4.73 -6.96 2.18
N GLN A 52 -3.94 -5.98 1.71
CA GLN A 52 -4.11 -5.33 0.42
C GLN A 52 -4.14 -6.33 -0.76
N SER A 53 -3.22 -7.30 -0.80
CA SER A 53 -3.17 -8.31 -1.88
C SER A 53 -4.39 -9.23 -1.95
N HIS A 54 -5.21 -9.30 -0.90
CA HIS A 54 -6.45 -10.10 -0.92
C HIS A 54 -7.58 -9.40 -1.70
N VAL A 55 -7.41 -8.12 -2.05
CA VAL A 55 -8.38 -7.31 -2.77
C VAL A 55 -7.76 -6.90 -4.12
N HIS A 56 -8.06 -7.66 -5.18
CA HIS A 56 -7.44 -7.50 -6.50
C HIS A 56 -7.70 -6.14 -7.15
N THR A 57 -8.81 -5.48 -6.79
CA THR A 57 -9.21 -4.18 -7.34
C THR A 57 -8.17 -3.08 -7.11
N HIS A 58 -7.30 -3.21 -6.10
CA HIS A 58 -6.17 -2.29 -5.87
C HIS A 58 -5.22 -2.27 -7.06
N ALA A 59 -4.80 -3.45 -7.53
CA ALA A 59 -3.90 -3.57 -8.66
C ALA A 59 -4.58 -3.15 -9.98
N GLU A 60 -5.86 -3.49 -10.14
CA GLU A 60 -6.65 -3.13 -11.32
C GLU A 60 -6.83 -1.62 -11.45
N LEU A 61 -7.22 -0.94 -10.35
CA LEU A 61 -7.34 0.51 -10.36
C LEU A 61 -5.98 1.19 -10.50
N ALA A 62 -4.92 0.66 -9.89
CA ALA A 62 -3.56 1.19 -10.07
C ALA A 62 -3.12 1.15 -11.55
N TRP A 63 -3.47 0.08 -12.27
CA TRP A 63 -3.24 0.00 -13.72
C TRP A 63 -3.98 1.10 -14.47
N ALA A 64 -5.28 1.26 -14.21
CA ALA A 64 -6.07 2.31 -14.85
C ALA A 64 -5.52 3.71 -14.54
N LEU A 65 -5.22 4.01 -13.28
CA LEU A 65 -4.66 5.30 -12.85
C LEU A 65 -3.27 5.57 -13.42
N SER A 66 -2.49 4.52 -13.71
CA SER A 66 -1.18 4.68 -14.37
C SER A 66 -1.31 5.32 -15.75
N CYS A 67 -2.42 5.05 -16.47
CA CYS A 67 -2.70 5.68 -17.76
C CYS A 67 -3.05 7.17 -17.65
N TYR A 68 -3.36 7.67 -16.46
CA TYR A 68 -3.67 9.07 -16.17
C TYR A 68 -2.59 9.79 -15.36
N THR A 69 -1.49 9.09 -15.03
CA THR A 69 -0.39 9.66 -14.25
C THR A 69 0.80 9.96 -15.15
N GLN A 70 1.31 11.18 -15.12
CA GLN A 70 2.45 11.55 -15.96
C GLN A 70 3.75 11.03 -15.38
N PHE A 71 4.65 10.55 -16.24
CA PHE A 71 5.99 10.13 -15.85
C PHE A 71 6.76 11.22 -15.08
N GLY A 72 6.58 12.49 -15.48
CA GLY A 72 7.21 13.64 -14.82
C GLY A 72 6.77 13.80 -13.36
N GLU A 73 5.53 13.47 -13.03
CA GLU A 73 5.00 13.57 -11.66
C GLU A 73 5.67 12.53 -10.76
N LEU A 74 5.79 11.30 -11.24
CA LEU A 74 6.45 10.21 -10.52
C LEU A 74 7.96 10.47 -10.34
N SER A 75 8.65 10.94 -11.38
CA SER A 75 10.11 11.21 -11.29
C SER A 75 10.48 12.38 -10.38
N ARG A 76 9.54 13.28 -10.07
CA ARG A 76 9.74 14.39 -9.13
C ARG A 76 9.58 13.98 -7.66
N MET A 77 9.00 12.82 -7.37
CA MET A 77 8.79 12.33 -5.99
C MET A 77 10.13 12.24 -5.23
N THR A 78 10.23 12.97 -4.12
CA THR A 78 11.43 12.95 -3.24
C THR A 78 11.70 11.55 -2.72
N GLN A 79 10.66 10.82 -2.32
CA GLN A 79 10.77 9.44 -1.83
C GLN A 79 11.35 8.50 -2.89
N PHE A 80 11.00 8.67 -4.17
CA PHE A 80 11.61 7.91 -5.26
C PHE A 80 13.09 8.24 -5.40
N LYS A 81 13.47 9.52 -5.37
CA LYS A 81 14.88 9.95 -5.43
C LYS A 81 15.70 9.41 -4.27
N ASP A 82 15.19 9.53 -3.04
CA ASP A 82 15.88 9.09 -1.83
C ASP A 82 16.05 7.56 -1.79
N LYS A 83 14.99 6.81 -2.13
CA LYS A 83 15.06 5.34 -2.15
C LYS A 83 15.92 4.84 -3.31
N SER A 84 15.91 5.51 -4.46
CA SER A 84 16.77 5.18 -5.60
C SER A 84 18.24 5.44 -5.30
N ALA A 85 18.56 6.49 -4.54
CA ALA A 85 19.93 6.76 -4.10
C ALA A 85 20.43 5.73 -3.07
N LYS A 86 19.55 5.27 -2.17
CA LYS A 86 19.89 4.26 -1.14
C LYS A 86 19.95 2.83 -1.68
N HIS A 87 19.21 2.54 -2.74
CA HIS A 87 19.09 1.21 -3.35
C HIS A 87 19.37 1.28 -4.85
N ALA A 88 20.54 1.82 -5.22
CA ALA A 88 20.92 2.03 -6.61
C ALA A 88 20.95 0.74 -7.44
N ASP A 89 21.16 -0.40 -6.78
CA ASP A 89 21.14 -1.75 -7.33
C ASP A 89 19.72 -2.34 -7.51
N ASN A 90 18.68 -1.69 -6.96
CA ASN A 90 17.31 -2.19 -6.98
C ASN A 90 16.27 -1.09 -7.28
N ILE A 91 16.56 -0.23 -8.25
CA ILE A 91 15.59 0.72 -8.81
C ILE A 91 14.68 -0.04 -9.78
N ASN A 92 13.49 -0.43 -9.30
CA ASN A 92 12.51 -1.17 -10.10
C ASN A 92 11.27 -0.32 -10.41
N ALA A 93 10.49 -0.74 -11.41
CA ALA A 93 9.27 -0.04 -11.81
C ALA A 93 8.27 0.10 -10.65
N GLY A 94 8.14 -0.91 -9.78
CA GLY A 94 7.27 -0.83 -8.60
C GLY A 94 7.67 0.29 -7.64
N LEU A 95 8.97 0.48 -7.40
CA LEU A 95 9.47 1.60 -6.59
C LEU A 95 9.13 2.98 -7.20
N PHE A 96 9.04 3.05 -8.53
CA PHE A 96 8.66 4.27 -9.25
C PHE A 96 7.14 4.49 -9.26
N THR A 97 6.35 3.42 -9.41
CA THR A 97 4.90 3.49 -9.63
C THR A 97 4.06 3.27 -8.38
N TYR A 98 4.65 2.90 -7.23
CA TYR A 98 3.87 2.71 -5.98
C TYR A 98 3.04 3.93 -5.56
N PRO A 99 3.38 5.20 -5.87
CA PRO A 99 2.48 6.32 -5.59
C PRO A 99 1.13 6.20 -6.32
N VAL A 100 1.09 5.58 -7.50
CA VAL A 100 -0.16 5.30 -8.23
C VAL A 100 -0.95 4.19 -7.54
N LEU A 101 -0.27 3.16 -7.03
CA LEU A 101 -0.91 2.12 -6.21
C LEU A 101 -1.49 2.72 -4.92
N MET A 102 -0.76 3.64 -4.27
CA MET A 102 -1.25 4.35 -3.09
C MET A 102 -2.47 5.21 -3.41
N ALA A 103 -2.52 5.86 -4.58
CA ALA A 103 -3.70 6.58 -5.02
C ALA A 103 -4.90 5.62 -5.24
N ALA A 104 -4.66 4.45 -5.83
CA ALA A 104 -5.69 3.43 -5.99
C ALA A 104 -6.22 2.94 -4.64
N ASP A 105 -5.33 2.72 -3.66
CA ASP A 105 -5.67 2.26 -2.31
C ASP A 105 -6.66 3.21 -1.61
N ILE A 106 -6.55 4.52 -1.88
CA ILE A 106 -7.40 5.56 -1.27
C ILE A 106 -8.70 5.71 -2.07
N LEU A 107 -8.59 5.85 -3.40
CA LEU A 107 -9.73 6.19 -4.27
C LEU A 107 -10.76 5.05 -4.39
N LEU A 108 -10.34 3.79 -4.23
CA LEU A 108 -11.26 2.64 -4.26
C LEU A 108 -12.40 2.75 -3.24
N TYR A 109 -12.11 3.33 -2.09
CA TYR A 109 -13.05 3.38 -0.98
C TYR A 109 -13.78 4.72 -0.87
N GLN A 110 -13.56 5.63 -1.82
CA GLN A 110 -14.10 6.99 -1.76
C GLN A 110 -13.78 7.65 -0.41
N ALA A 111 -12.56 7.41 0.09
CA ALA A 111 -12.15 7.86 1.41
C ALA A 111 -12.37 9.37 1.53
N ASP A 112 -13.28 9.75 2.40
CA ASP A 112 -13.44 11.12 2.87
C ASP A 112 -12.57 11.35 4.11
N LYS A 113 -12.80 12.47 4.80
CA LYS A 113 -11.97 12.93 5.92
C LYS A 113 -11.74 11.86 6.98
#